data_AF-A0A1Y5RVM4-F1
#
_entry.id   AF-A0A1Y5RVM4-F1
#
_cell.length_a   1.000
_cell.length_b   1.000
_cell.length_c   1.000
_cell.angle_alpha   90.00
_cell.angle_beta   90.00
_cell.angle_gamma   90.00
#
_symmetry.space_group_name_H-M   'P 1'
#
loop_
_entity.id
_entity.type
_entity.pdbx_description
1 polymer ?
#
loop_
_entity_poly.entity_id
_entity_poly.type
_entity_poly.pdbx_seq_one_letter_code
_entity_poly.pdbx_strand_id
1 'polypeptide(L)' 'MFLLISFVAFAIFFLNVALGAFADSAFLGDVGEMLVLFCATVLFVVAILKKEADRNDNDST' A
#
# COMPACT_ATOMS: atom_id res chain seq x y z
N MET A 1 9.94 -5.19 -8.75
CA MET A 1 10.49 -4.41 -7.62
C MET A 1 9.48 -3.48 -6.91
N PHE A 2 8.24 -3.31 -7.41
CA PHE A 2 7.21 -2.47 -6.77
C PHE A 2 6.37 -3.18 -5.69
N LEU A 3 6.27 -4.51 -5.73
CA LEU A 3 5.48 -5.29 -4.77
C LEU A 3 6.01 -5.23 -3.34
N LEU A 4 7.34 -5.22 -3.16
CA LEU A 4 7.96 -5.15 -1.84
C LEU A 4 7.72 -3.77 -1.21
N ILE A 5 7.81 -2.70 -2.02
CA ILE A 5 7.48 -1.33 -1.59
C ILE A 5 6.01 -1.21 -1.20
N SER A 6 5.10 -1.78 -2.00
CA SER A 6 3.66 -1.80 -1.69
C SER A 6 3.35 -2.59 -0.41
N PHE A 7 4.05 -3.71 -0.18
CA PHE A 7 3.88 -4.53 1.03
C PHE A 7 4.38 -3.78 2.28
N VAL A 8 5.51 -3.08 2.18
CA VAL A 8 6.04 -2.27 3.30
C VAL A 8 5.09 -1.11 3.63
N ALA A 9 4.56 -0.41 2.62
CA ALA A 9 3.58 0.65 2.84
C ALA A 9 2.30 0.12 3.52
N PHE A 10 1.83 -1.06 3.10
CA PHE A 10 0.69 -1.74 3.73
C PHE A 10 0.98 -2.16 5.18
N ALA A 11 2.17 -2.70 5.46
CA ALA A 11 2.55 -3.13 6.81
C ALA A 11 2.62 -1.95 7.78
N ILE A 12 3.15 -0.79 7.34
CA ILE A 12 3.17 0.44 8.15
C ILE A 12 1.76 0.90 8.48
N PHE A 13 0.86 0.90 7.49
CA PHE A 13 -0.56 1.22 7.72
C PHE A 13 -1.20 0.25 8.71
N PHE A 14 -1.06 -1.05 8.49
CA PHE A 14 -1.65 -2.11 9.32
C PHE A 14 -1.18 -2.02 10.77
N LEU A 15 0.11 -1.76 11.00
CA LEU A 15 0.66 -1.60 12.34
C LEU A 15 0.10 -0.36 13.05
N ASN A 16 -0.12 0.75 12.33
CA ASN A 16 -0.72 1.95 12.92
C ASN A 16 -2.15 1.67 13.40
N VAL A 17 -2.96 1.03 12.55
CA VAL A 17 -4.34 0.63 12.88
C VAL A 17 -4.37 -0.38 14.03
N ALA A 18 -3.49 -1.38 14.02
CA ALA A 18 -3.43 -2.37 15.09
C ALA A 18 -3.07 -1.71 16.44
N LEU A 19 -2.10 -0.79 16.47
CA LEU A 19 -1.74 -0.06 17.68
C LEU A 19 -2.87 0.86 18.17
N GLY A 20 -3.62 1.48 17.26
CA GLY A 20 -4.83 2.23 17.60
C GLY A 20 -5.91 1.34 18.23
N ALA A 21 -6.20 0.20 17.61
CA ALA A 21 -7.26 -0.72 18.05
C ALA A 21 -6.95 -1.46 19.36
N PHE A 22 -5.68 -1.82 19.60
CA PHE A 22 -5.29 -2.61 20.78
C PHE A 22 -4.77 -1.77 21.96
N ALA A 23 -4.18 -0.60 21.70
CA ALA A 23 -3.47 0.16 22.73
C ALA A 23 -3.96 1.61 22.89
N ASP A 24 -5.04 2.02 22.19
CA ASP A 24 -5.59 3.39 22.19
C ASP A 24 -4.49 4.47 21.94
N SER A 25 -3.44 4.09 21.21
CA SER A 25 -2.21 4.88 21.03
C SER A 25 -1.93 5.18 19.56
N ALA A 26 -2.99 5.29 18.75
CA ALA A 26 -2.89 5.58 17.32
C ALA A 26 -2.12 6.89 17.10
N PHE A 27 -1.06 6.83 16.28
CA PHE A 27 -0.28 8.03 15.92
C PHE A 27 -1.00 8.85 14.85
N LEU A 28 -1.81 8.20 14.01
CA LEU A 28 -2.69 8.81 13.02
C LEU A 28 -4.14 8.75 13.52
N GLY A 29 -4.89 9.85 13.44
CA GLY A 29 -6.34 9.85 13.69
C GLY A 29 -7.12 9.25 12.51
N ASP A 30 -8.43 9.08 12.69
CA ASP A 30 -9.35 8.40 11.74
C ASP A 30 -9.23 8.92 10.28
N VAL A 31 -9.11 10.23 10.09
CA VAL A 31 -8.89 10.85 8.76
C VAL A 31 -7.50 10.52 8.20
N GLY A 32 -6.48 10.44 9.06
CA GLY A 32 -5.11 10.07 8.70
C GLY A 32 -5.02 8.61 8.25
N GLU A 33 -5.69 7.71 8.96
CA GLU A 33 -5.78 6.29 8.59
C GLU A 33 -6.46 6.11 7.22
N MET A 34 -7.58 6.82 6.99
CA MET A 34 -8.29 6.80 5.71
C MET A 34 -7.41 7.28 4.54
N LEU A 35 -6.64 8.36 4.74
CA LEU A 35 -5.72 8.89 3.73
C LEU A 35 -4.56 7.93 3.43
N VAL A 36 -4.03 7.24 4.44
CA VAL A 36 -2.95 6.26 4.24
C VAL A 36 -3.46 5.04 3.46
N LEU A 37 -4.67 4.54 3.76
CA LEU A 37 -5.30 3.48 2.94
C LEU A 37 -5.51 3.90 1.50
N PHE A 38 -6.00 5.12 1.30
CA PHE A 38 -6.19 5.66 -0.04
C PHE A 38 -4.87 5.71 -0.82
N CYS A 39 -3.80 6.20 -0.19
CA CYS A 39 -2.47 6.22 -0.81
C CYS A 39 -1.93 4.80 -1.10
N ALA A 40 -2.12 3.86 -0.17
CA ALA A 40 -1.71 2.47 -0.33
C ALA A 40 -2.42 1.77 -1.50
N THR A 41 -3.72 1.99 -1.66
CA THR A 41 -4.49 1.40 -2.78
C THR A 41 -4.06 1.96 -4.13
N VAL A 42 -3.83 3.29 -4.23
CA VAL A 42 -3.31 3.92 -5.46
C VAL A 42 -1.94 3.35 -5.84
N LEU A 43 -1.00 3.27 -4.88
CA LEU A 43 0.33 2.70 -5.12
C LEU A 43 0.26 1.22 -5.55
N PHE A 44 -0.63 0.45 -4.95
CA PHE A 44 -0.86 -0.94 -5.33
C PHE A 44 -1.37 -1.07 -6.77
N VAL A 45 -2.36 -0.28 -7.18
CA VAL A 45 -2.89 -0.27 -8.55
C VAL A 45 -1.78 0.08 -9.56
N VAL A 46 -1.01 1.14 -9.30
CA VAL A 46 0.12 1.54 -10.16
C VAL A 46 1.15 0.40 -10.28
N ALA A 47 1.45 -0.29 -9.18
CA ALA A 47 2.37 -1.42 -9.18
C ALA A 47 1.87 -2.60 -10.04
N ILE A 48 0.57 -2.89 -10.01
CA ILE A 48 -0.05 -3.94 -10.83
C ILE A 48 -0.03 -3.54 -12.31
N LEU A 49 -0.49 -2.34 -12.66
CA LEU A 49 -0.51 -1.87 -14.06
C LEU A 49 0.89 -1.87 -14.67
N LYS A 50 1.90 -1.46 -13.91
CA LYS A 50 3.29 -1.47 -14.37
C LYS A 50 3.82 -2.89 -14.57
N LYS A 51 3.46 -3.83 -13.69
CA LYS A 51 3.79 -5.26 -13.85
C LYS A 51 3.10 -5.87 -15.08
N GLU A 52 1.87 -5.48 -15.38
CA GLU A 52 1.14 -5.93 -16.57
C GLU A 52 1.75 -5.36 -17.85
N ALA A 53 2.10 -4.07 -17.87
CA ALA A 53 2.78 -3.43 -18.99
C ALA A 53 4.13 -4.08 -19.31
N ASP A 54 4.97 -4.30 -18.29
CA ASP A 54 6.26 -4.99 -18.45
C ASP A 54 6.05 -6.40 -19.06
N ARG A 55 4.98 -7.10 -18.70
CA ARG A 55 4.72 -8.46 -19.21
C ARG A 55 4.24 -8.48 -20.66
N ASN A 56 3.48 -7.47 -21.10
CA ASN A 56 3.08 -7.33 -22.51
C ASN A 56 4.26 -6.95 -23.41
N ASP A 57 5.22 -6.17 -22.92
CA ASP A 57 6.40 -5.77 -23.70
C ASP A 57 7.34 -6.97 -23.98
N ASN A 58 7.40 -7.93 -23.06
CA ASN A 58 8.21 -9.14 -23.19
C ASN A 58 7.58 -10.28 -24.02
N ASP A 59 6.30 -10.18 -24.42
CA ASP A 59 5.59 -11.20 -25.21
C ASP A 59 5.58 -10.86 -26.73
N SER A 60 6.21 -9.75 -27.11
CA SER A 60 6.30 -9.24 -28.49
C SER A 60 7.70 -9.35 -29.11
N THR A 61 8.61 -10.12 -28.51
CA THR A 61 9.94 -10.51 -29.05
C THR A 61 10.01 -12.02 -29.17
#